data_AF-A0A1Y1JMK1-F1
#
_entry.id   AF-A0A1Y1JMK1-F1
#
_cell.length_a   1.000
_cell.length_b   1.000
_cell.length_c   1.000
_cell.angle_alpha   90.00
_cell.angle_beta   90.00
_cell.angle_gamma   90.00
#
_symmetry.space_group_name_H-M   'P 1'
#
loop_
_entity.id
_entity.type
_entity.pdbx_description
1 polymer ?
#
loop_
_entity_poly.entity_id
_entity_poly.type
_entity_poly.pdbx_seq_one_letter_code
_entity_poly.pdbx_strand_id
1 'polypeptide(L)'
;MNEDLEYLKNKKITEIFEGLLGYVYFEKPQNIVESLIGELKKLEKESKIRKVFDVEDIKAVYNFLNLENDKYISRDKCILGLSQFVLNNKQREFMEKEKITNDVDLEIFTSYAEKIINL
;
A
#
# COMPACT_ATOMS: atom_id res chain seq x y z
N MET A 1 -14.76 -10.97 6.52
CA MET A 1 -13.65 -10.69 5.58
C MET A 1 -14.02 -9.38 4.92
N ASN A 2 -13.18 -8.35 5.00
CA ASN A 2 -13.59 -6.99 4.63
C ASN A 2 -13.67 -6.88 3.10
N GLU A 3 -14.87 -6.68 2.55
CA GLU A 3 -15.15 -6.70 1.10
C GLU A 3 -14.28 -5.67 0.34
N ASP A 4 -13.93 -4.57 1.00
CA ASP A 4 -13.07 -3.51 0.47
C ASP A 4 -11.61 -3.96 0.26
N LEU A 5 -11.09 -4.81 1.15
CA LEU A 5 -9.74 -5.39 1.01
C LEU A 5 -9.67 -6.36 -0.17
N GLU A 6 -10.76 -7.07 -0.44
CA GLU A 6 -10.88 -7.98 -1.57
C GLU A 6 -11.00 -7.21 -2.89
N TYR A 7 -11.77 -6.12 -2.92
CA TYR A 7 -11.85 -5.21 -4.05
C TYR A 7 -10.49 -4.60 -4.42
N LEU A 8 -9.74 -4.08 -3.45
CA LEU A 8 -8.41 -3.50 -3.69
C LEU A 8 -7.41 -4.54 -4.21
N LYS A 9 -7.45 -5.77 -3.69
CA LYS A 9 -6.63 -6.87 -4.20
C LYS A 9 -7.00 -7.23 -5.64
N ASN A 10 -8.29 -7.33 -5.92
CA ASN A 10 -8.78 -7.69 -7.25
C ASN A 10 -8.42 -6.62 -8.28
N LYS A 11 -8.58 -5.33 -7.94
CA LYS A 11 -8.16 -4.22 -8.80
C LYS A 11 -6.68 -4.29 -9.16
N LYS A 12 -5.80 -4.55 -8.18
CA LYS A 12 -4.36 -4.70 -8.40
C LYS A 12 -4.01 -5.89 -9.31
N ILE A 13 -4.73 -7.00 -9.17
CA ILE A 13 -4.56 -8.16 -10.05
C ILE A 13 -4.96 -7.79 -11.48
N THR A 14 -6.10 -7.13 -11.67
CA THR A 14 -6.57 -6.67 -12.99
C THR A 14 -5.53 -5.78 -13.67
N GLU A 15 -4.98 -4.78 -12.98
CA GLU A 15 -3.96 -3.88 -13.52
C GLU A 15 -2.69 -4.62 -13.97
N ILE A 16 -2.23 -5.62 -13.20
CA ILE A 16 -1.09 -6.45 -13.57
C ILE A 16 -1.41 -7.25 -14.85
N PHE A 17 -2.59 -7.85 -14.91
CA PHE A 17 -3.01 -8.62 -16.10
C PHE A 17 -3.14 -7.74 -17.34
N GLU A 18 -3.70 -6.53 -17.23
CA GLU A 18 -3.80 -5.58 -18.34
C GLU A 18 -2.40 -5.21 -18.89
N GLY A 19 -1.44 -4.94 -18.02
CA GLY A 19 -0.06 -4.65 -18.42
C GLY A 19 0.61 -5.82 -19.14
N LEU A 20 0.45 -7.04 -18.61
CA LEU A 20 0.98 -8.26 -19.20
C LEU A 20 0.36 -8.57 -20.58
N LEU A 21 -0.95 -8.34 -20.73
CA LEU A 21 -1.64 -8.50 -22.00
C LEU A 21 -1.17 -7.46 -23.03
N GLY A 22 -0.97 -6.21 -22.59
CA GLY A 22 -0.37 -5.16 -23.41
C GLY A 22 1.02 -5.58 -23.92
N TYR A 23 1.88 -6.07 -23.04
CA TYR A 23 3.20 -6.59 -23.41
C TYR A 23 3.11 -7.67 -24.50
N VAL A 24 2.24 -8.68 -24.34
CA VAL A 24 2.06 -9.75 -25.34
C VAL A 24 1.58 -9.19 -26.69
N TYR A 25 0.67 -8.21 -26.66
CA TYR A 25 0.13 -7.61 -27.88
C TYR A 25 1.19 -6.83 -28.68
N PHE A 26 2.04 -6.05 -27.99
CA PHE A 26 3.07 -5.24 -28.63
C PHE A 26 4.31 -6.04 -29.02
N GLU A 27 4.87 -6.82 -28.09
CA GLU A 27 6.15 -7.52 -28.27
C GLU A 27 5.99 -8.84 -29.04
N LYS A 28 4.77 -9.40 -29.09
CA LYS A 28 4.43 -10.64 -29.81
C LYS A 28 5.45 -11.76 -29.59
N PRO A 29 5.77 -12.08 -28.32
CA PRO A 29 6.81 -13.06 -28.02
C PRO A 29 6.46 -14.44 -28.57
N GLN A 30 7.46 -15.14 -29.11
CA GLN A 30 7.28 -16.49 -29.65
C GLN A 30 6.95 -17.50 -28.55
N ASN A 31 7.49 -17.32 -27.34
CA ASN A 31 7.12 -18.08 -26.15
C ASN A 31 6.41 -17.19 -25.13
N ILE A 32 5.09 -17.09 -25.27
CA ILE A 32 4.24 -16.24 -24.43
C ILE A 32 4.42 -16.55 -22.94
N VAL A 33 4.47 -17.84 -22.56
CA VAL A 33 4.51 -18.25 -21.14
C VAL A 33 5.82 -17.82 -20.49
N GLU A 34 6.96 -18.13 -21.10
CA GLU A 34 8.27 -17.75 -20.54
C GLU A 34 8.46 -16.24 -20.50
N SER A 35 8.00 -15.53 -21.55
CA SER A 35 8.10 -14.07 -21.60
C SER A 35 7.24 -13.40 -20.53
N LEU A 36 6.01 -13.88 -20.30
CA LEU A 36 5.15 -13.39 -19.21
C LEU A 36 5.75 -13.65 -17.82
N ILE A 37 6.36 -14.83 -17.60
CA ILE A 37 7.07 -15.14 -16.35
C ILE A 37 8.27 -14.19 -16.16
N GLY A 38 9.01 -13.91 -17.24
CA GLY A 38 10.11 -12.96 -17.23
C GLY A 38 9.65 -11.54 -16.88
N GLU A 39 8.56 -11.09 -17.49
CA GLU A 39 7.99 -9.77 -17.26
C GLU A 39 7.43 -9.62 -15.84
N LEU A 40 6.76 -10.65 -15.32
CA LEU A 40 6.34 -10.71 -13.92
C LEU A 40 7.54 -10.59 -12.96
N LYS A 41 8.67 -11.27 -13.25
CA LYS A 41 9.89 -11.15 -12.44
C LYS A 41 10.54 -9.78 -12.53
N LYS A 42 10.43 -9.09 -13.67
CA LYS A 42 10.86 -7.68 -13.79
C LYS A 42 9.96 -6.78 -12.96
N LEU A 43 8.64 -6.93 -13.08
CA LEU A 43 7.66 -6.22 -12.27
C LEU A 43 7.87 -6.48 -10.77
N GLU A 44 8.26 -7.69 -10.37
CA GLU A 44 8.62 -8.02 -8.98
C GLU A 44 9.93 -7.37 -8.53
N LYS A 45 10.90 -7.21 -9.44
CA LYS A 45 12.15 -6.48 -9.16
C LYS A 45 11.95 -4.97 -9.13
N GLU A 46 11.10 -4.45 -10.01
CA GLU A 46 10.72 -3.04 -10.12
C GLU A 46 9.72 -2.65 -9.02
N SER A 47 8.91 -3.58 -8.51
CA SER A 47 8.02 -3.39 -7.35
C SER A 47 8.77 -3.27 -6.04
N LYS A 48 10.09 -3.49 -6.01
CA LYS A 48 10.94 -2.92 -4.96
C LYS A 48 10.87 -1.38 -4.91
N ILE A 49 10.24 -0.73 -5.90
CA ILE A 49 10.17 0.74 -6.05
C ILE A 49 8.71 1.26 -6.20
N ARG A 50 7.67 0.43 -6.30
CA ARG A 50 6.27 0.92 -6.22
C ARG A 50 5.69 0.63 -4.84
N LYS A 51 5.71 1.65 -3.97
CA LYS A 51 5.02 1.63 -2.67
C LYS A 51 3.58 1.11 -2.90
N VAL A 52 3.19 0.06 -2.19
CA VAL A 52 1.86 -0.57 -2.27
C VAL A 52 0.74 0.43 -1.93
N PHE A 53 1.11 1.48 -1.19
CA PHE A 53 0.30 2.62 -0.82
C PHE A 53 1.00 3.89 -1.28
N ASP A 54 0.27 4.81 -1.89
CA ASP A 54 0.77 6.13 -2.24
C ASP A 54 0.36 7.19 -1.19
N VAL A 55 0.73 8.45 -1.45
CA VAL A 55 0.45 9.56 -0.52
C VAL A 55 -1.05 9.85 -0.41
N GLU A 56 -1.81 9.62 -1.49
CA GLU A 56 -3.26 9.83 -1.47
C GLU A 56 -3.96 8.74 -0.67
N ASP A 57 -3.47 7.49 -0.71
CA ASP A 57 -3.93 6.41 0.17
C ASP A 57 -3.73 6.78 1.65
N ILE A 58 -2.56 7.31 2.01
CA ILE A 58 -2.24 7.74 3.38
C ILE A 58 -3.21 8.84 3.83
N LYS A 59 -3.43 9.84 2.97
CA LYS A 59 -4.31 10.97 3.22
C LYS A 59 -5.77 10.53 3.35
N ALA A 60 -6.23 9.60 2.52
CA ALA A 60 -7.58 9.06 2.57
C ALA A 60 -7.86 8.37 3.90
N VAL A 61 -6.91 7.54 4.39
CA VAL A 61 -7.03 6.89 5.70
C VAL A 61 -7.03 7.92 6.83
N TYR A 62 -6.16 8.93 6.79
CA TYR A 62 -6.17 9.99 7.79
C TYR A 62 -7.50 10.74 7.86
N ASN A 63 -8.02 11.17 6.70
CA ASN A 63 -9.30 11.88 6.62
C ASN A 63 -10.47 11.03 7.13
N PHE A 64 -10.44 9.72 6.87
CA PHE A 64 -11.43 8.79 7.39
C PHE A 64 -11.40 8.66 8.92
N LEU A 65 -10.23 8.76 9.55
CA LEU A 65 -10.11 8.75 11.01
C LEU A 65 -10.51 10.09 11.62
N ASN A 66 -10.37 11.16 10.84
CA ASN A 66 -10.64 12.54 11.22
C ASN A 66 -11.90 13.11 10.56
N LEU A 67 -13.01 12.35 10.53
CA LEU A 67 -14.27 12.81 9.93
C LEU A 67 -14.82 14.09 10.58
N GLU A 68 -14.52 14.30 11.86
CA GLU A 68 -14.89 15.48 12.65
C GLU A 68 -14.06 16.71 12.26
N ASN A 69 -13.03 16.54 11.41
CA ASN A 69 -12.10 17.56 10.94
C ASN A 69 -11.42 18.30 12.11
N ASP A 70 -11.08 17.54 13.16
CA ASP A 70 -10.32 18.05 14.28
C ASP A 70 -8.88 18.37 13.86
N LYS A 71 -8.20 19.21 14.66
CA LYS A 71 -6.80 19.54 14.38
C LYS A 71 -5.87 18.32 14.51
N TYR A 72 -6.22 17.37 15.37
CA TYR A 72 -5.41 16.20 15.70
C TYR A 72 -6.31 14.97 15.86
N ILE A 73 -5.82 13.80 15.45
CA ILE A 73 -6.41 12.51 15.82
C ILE A 73 -5.73 11.98 17.08
N SER A 74 -6.47 11.21 17.87
CA SER A 74 -5.93 10.53 19.04
C SER A 74 -4.93 9.45 18.66
N ARG A 75 -4.07 9.07 19.62
CA ARG A 75 -3.16 7.93 19.49
C ARG A 75 -3.87 6.65 19.03
N ASP A 76 -5.03 6.33 19.59
CA ASP A 76 -5.75 5.09 19.25
C ASP A 76 -6.27 5.12 17.81
N LYS A 77 -6.81 6.26 17.35
CA LYS A 77 -7.18 6.47 15.95
C LYS A 77 -5.96 6.34 15.04
N CYS A 78 -4.82 6.92 15.43
CA CYS A 78 -3.56 6.81 14.69
C CYS A 78 -3.10 5.35 14.54
N ILE A 79 -3.07 4.57 15.63
CA ILE A 79 -2.72 3.14 15.59
C ILE A 79 -3.65 2.36 14.66
N LEU A 80 -4.97 2.61 14.75
CA LEU A 80 -5.96 1.99 13.88
C LEU A 80 -5.66 2.28 12.40
N GLY A 81 -5.34 3.53 12.08
CA GLY A 81 -4.97 3.96 10.74
C GLY A 81 -3.69 3.30 10.22
N LEU A 82 -2.62 3.34 11.02
CA LEU A 82 -1.33 2.78 10.63
C LEU A 82 -1.40 1.28 10.40
N SER A 83 -2.26 0.57 11.14
CA SER A 83 -2.47 -0.87 10.96
C SER A 83 -2.98 -1.26 9.56
N GLN A 84 -3.60 -0.32 8.83
CA GLN A 84 -4.04 -0.54 7.45
C GLN A 84 -2.87 -0.65 6.46
N PHE A 85 -1.70 -0.09 6.80
CA PHE A 85 -0.50 -0.12 5.96
C PHE A 85 0.43 -1.31 6.25
N VAL A 86 0.11 -2.13 7.25
CA VAL A 86 0.91 -3.27 7.66
C VAL A 86 0.59 -4.49 6.79
N LEU A 87 1.55 -4.93 5.99
CA LEU A 87 1.43 -6.06 5.06
C LEU A 87 2.17 -7.32 5.52
N ASN A 88 3.13 -7.19 6.45
CA ASN A 88 3.94 -8.31 6.93
C ASN A 88 4.29 -8.18 8.43
N ASN A 89 4.84 -9.24 9.01
CA ASN A 89 5.17 -9.30 10.44
C ASN A 89 6.24 -8.29 10.86
N LYS A 90 7.21 -7.98 9.99
CA LYS A 90 8.27 -7.00 10.28
C LYS A 90 7.70 -5.59 10.43
N GLN A 91 6.76 -5.21 9.56
CA GLN A 91 6.03 -3.95 9.63
C GLN A 91 5.14 -3.87 10.88
N ARG A 92 4.51 -5.00 11.25
CA ARG A 92 3.70 -5.11 12.47
C ARG A 92 4.54 -4.89 13.72
N GLU A 93 5.65 -5.61 13.85
CA GLU A 93 6.56 -5.47 14.99
C GLU A 93 7.15 -4.07 15.11
N PHE A 94 7.41 -3.40 13.99
CA PHE A 94 7.85 -2.01 13.98
C PHE A 94 6.76 -1.08 14.51
N MET A 95 5.53 -1.20 14.01
CA MET A 95 4.39 -0.39 14.45
C MET A 95 4.12 -0.55 15.95
N GLU A 96 4.20 -1.77 16.48
CA GLU A 96 3.97 -2.05 17.90
C GLU A 96 5.04 -1.44 18.82
N LYS A 97 6.26 -1.24 18.32
CA LYS A 97 7.38 -0.63 19.06
C LYS A 97 7.46 0.89 18.91
N GLU A 98 6.85 1.44 17.87
CA GLU A 98 6.91 2.88 17.58
C GLU A 98 6.18 3.67 18.68
N LYS A 99 6.85 4.70 19.21
CA LYS A 99 6.25 5.59 20.22
C LYS A 99 5.41 6.65 19.53
N ILE A 100 4.12 6.36 19.39
CA ILE A 100 3.13 7.28 18.81
C ILE A 100 2.70 8.32 19.86
N THR A 101 2.74 9.59 19.47
CA THR A 101 2.27 10.73 20.29
C THR A 101 0.74 10.76 20.42
N ASN A 102 0.22 11.51 21.39
CA ASN A 102 -1.23 11.61 21.63
C ASN A 102 -1.94 12.52 20.62
N ASP A 103 -1.26 13.55 20.14
CA ASP A 103 -1.80 14.54 19.19
C ASP A 103 -1.13 14.36 17.83
N VAL A 104 -1.84 13.76 16.89
CA VAL A 104 -1.31 13.39 15.56
C VAL A 104 -2.04 14.18 14.48
N ASP A 105 -1.33 15.04 13.76
CA ASP A 105 -1.82 15.67 12.54
C ASP A 105 -1.47 14.82 11.30
N LEU A 106 -1.90 15.28 10.12
CA LEU A 106 -1.65 14.58 8.86
C LEU A 106 -0.16 14.41 8.57
N GLU A 107 0.68 15.38 8.93
CA GLU A 107 2.12 15.34 8.66
C GLU A 107 2.79 14.27 9.53
N ILE A 108 2.48 14.24 10.83
CA ILE A 108 2.96 13.23 11.77
C ILE A 108 2.46 11.84 11.35
N PHE A 109 1.18 11.71 10.98
CA PHE A 109 0.61 10.46 10.52
C PHE A 109 1.32 9.94 9.26
N THR A 110 1.56 10.83 8.30
CA THR A 110 2.24 10.50 7.04
C THR A 110 3.66 10.02 7.32
N SER A 111 4.41 10.70 8.20
CA SER A 111 5.75 10.27 8.58
C SER A 111 5.78 8.84 9.14
N TYR A 112 4.83 8.49 10.02
CA TYR A 112 4.71 7.13 10.54
C TYR A 112 4.32 6.11 9.46
N ALA A 113 3.33 6.44 8.63
CA ALA A 113 2.88 5.57 7.55
C ALA A 113 4.03 5.28 6.56
N GLU A 114 4.78 6.30 6.16
CA GLU A 114 5.92 6.13 5.25
C GLU A 114 7.03 5.25 5.84
N LYS A 115 7.32 5.38 7.14
CA LYS A 115 8.28 4.47 7.81
C LYS A 115 7.81 3.01 7.74
N ILE A 116 6.53 2.75 8.00
CA ILE A 116 5.94 1.41 7.95
C ILE A 116 5.93 0.85 6.52
N ILE A 117 5.51 1.65 5.53
CA ILE A 117 5.37 1.22 4.14
C ILE A 117 6.74 0.85 3.52
N ASN A 118 7.80 1.56 3.90
CA ASN A 118 9.14 1.37 3.35
C ASN A 118 10.00 0.32 4.08
N LEU A 119 9.42 -0.44 5.02
CA LEU A 119 10.07 -1.46 5.83
C LEU A 119 9.99 -2.87 5.23
#